data_AF-A0A1F8GTR6-F1
#
_entry.id   AF-A0A1F8GTR6-F1
#
_cell.length_a   1.000
_cell.length_b   1.000
_cell.length_c   1.000
_cell.angle_alpha   90.00
_cell.angle_beta   90.00
_cell.angle_gamma   90.00
#
_symmetry.space_group_name_H-M   'P 1'
#
loop_
_entity.id
_entity.type
_entity.pdbx_description
1 polymer ?
#
loop_
_entity_poly.entity_id
_entity_poly.type
_entity_poly.pdbx_seq_one_letter_code
_entity_poly.pdbx_strand_id
1 'polypeptide(L)'
;MPGLNFPVYKTKIVKKQTFRLEDPAQRAKYFQLKAGKEIAKLRKYLQKNSFVGFLLGKKNSGKGTYSKLFMEALGGDSVAHVSVGDIVRHTHKSLENPKRKRELIGFLRQRYRGFMSIEQALDIIEGRDTVSLLPTEIILALVEHEISLLKGKAIFIDGFPRNLDQISYSLYFRALMGYRDDPDFFVFIDIPETILEARMKGRVICPICFTPRHPVLLRTRDIGYDERSHEFYLKCDTPSCKGVRMTAKEGDTLGIEAIRDRLEMDDAIMRQLLTLQGVPKVYLRNSVPVKEASKLVDAYELTPAYRYEWDAKKKQVKAIEEPWIVMDADGVPSYSLLPAAVVVSFIKQTAKVLGL
;
A
#
# COMPACT_ATOMS: atom_id res chain seq x y z
N MET A 1 -0.78 4.02 15.97
CA MET A 1 -0.24 3.09 16.98
C MET A 1 -0.36 3.78 18.33
N PRO A 2 -0.85 3.12 19.39
CA PRO A 2 -0.99 3.78 20.69
C PRO A 2 0.32 4.43 21.14
N GLY A 3 0.27 5.71 21.53
CA GLY A 3 1.44 6.46 22.00
C GLY A 3 2.44 6.89 20.91
N LEU A 4 2.17 6.63 19.62
CA LEU A 4 2.96 7.14 18.50
C LEU A 4 2.10 8.06 17.64
N ASN A 5 2.28 9.37 17.83
CA ASN A 5 1.48 10.38 17.15
C ASN A 5 2.20 10.93 15.91
N PHE A 6 1.87 10.37 14.75
CA PHE A 6 2.35 10.92 13.49
C PHE A 6 1.65 12.26 13.19
N PRO A 7 2.35 13.23 12.60
CA PRO A 7 1.78 14.54 12.31
C PRO A 7 0.66 14.40 11.28
N VAL A 8 -0.47 15.09 11.53
CA VAL A 8 -1.50 15.27 10.50
C VAL A 8 -1.01 16.34 9.53
N TYR A 9 -0.80 15.95 8.28
CA TYR A 9 -0.29 16.87 7.27
C TYR A 9 -1.42 17.72 6.70
N LYS A 10 -1.24 19.05 6.67
CA LYS A 10 -2.22 19.97 6.07
C LYS A 10 -2.20 19.86 4.54
N THR A 11 -3.27 19.33 3.98
CA THR A 11 -3.52 19.29 2.53
C THR A 11 -4.45 20.43 2.08
N LYS A 12 -5.27 20.97 2.98
CA LYS A 12 -6.23 22.04 2.66
C LYS A 12 -5.54 23.30 2.14
N ILE A 13 -6.09 23.85 1.06
CA ILE A 13 -5.65 25.12 0.46
C ILE A 13 -6.83 26.08 0.34
N VAL A 14 -6.57 27.38 0.16
CA VAL A 14 -7.60 28.43 0.13
C VAL A 14 -8.52 28.32 -1.11
N LYS A 15 -8.09 27.62 -2.17
CA LYS A 15 -8.84 27.51 -3.43
C LYS A 15 -10.06 26.60 -3.27
N LYS A 16 -11.25 27.11 -3.58
CA LYS A 16 -12.53 26.36 -3.60
C LYS A 16 -12.64 25.51 -4.87
N GLN A 17 -12.02 24.33 -4.88
CA GLN A 17 -12.18 23.33 -5.93
C GLN A 17 -12.37 21.96 -5.29
N THR A 18 -13.32 21.17 -5.80
CA THR A 18 -13.56 19.79 -5.37
C THR A 18 -13.06 18.81 -6.42
N PHE A 19 -12.69 17.60 -5.98
CA PHE A 19 -12.19 16.54 -6.85
C PHE A 19 -12.83 15.21 -6.49
N ARG A 20 -13.14 14.43 -7.52
CA ARG A 20 -13.49 13.01 -7.39
C ARG A 20 -12.21 12.18 -7.41
N LEU A 21 -11.71 11.77 -6.25
CA LEU A 21 -10.41 11.13 -6.12
C LEU A 21 -10.39 9.66 -6.62
N GLU A 22 -11.54 9.09 -6.95
CA GLU A 22 -11.64 7.82 -7.65
C GLU A 22 -11.29 7.92 -9.15
N ASP A 23 -11.48 9.10 -9.75
CA ASP A 23 -11.22 9.38 -11.16
C ASP A 23 -9.73 9.77 -11.37
N PRO A 24 -8.95 8.98 -12.15
CA PRO A 24 -7.54 9.27 -12.41
C PRO A 24 -7.28 10.67 -13.00
N ALA A 25 -8.16 11.18 -13.87
CA ALA A 25 -7.97 12.49 -14.49
C ALA A 25 -8.16 13.62 -13.47
N GLN A 26 -9.10 13.45 -12.54
CA GLN A 26 -9.30 14.40 -11.44
C GLN A 26 -8.21 14.27 -10.37
N ARG A 27 -7.74 13.06 -10.06
CA ARG A 27 -6.57 12.85 -9.20
C ARG A 27 -5.33 13.54 -9.73
N ALA A 28 -5.06 13.47 -11.03
CA ALA A 28 -3.91 14.15 -11.62
C ALA A 28 -3.98 15.68 -11.40
N LYS A 29 -5.16 16.28 -11.62
CA LYS A 29 -5.40 17.72 -11.34
C LYS A 29 -5.26 18.04 -9.85
N TYR A 30 -5.76 17.16 -8.98
CA TYR A 30 -5.65 17.27 -7.53
C TYR A 30 -4.18 17.27 -7.08
N PHE A 31 -3.38 16.28 -7.51
CA PHE A 31 -1.96 16.20 -7.18
C PHE A 31 -1.18 17.40 -7.69
N GLN A 32 -1.45 17.84 -8.93
CA GLN A 32 -0.83 19.04 -9.49
C GLN A 32 -1.15 20.29 -8.65
N LEU A 33 -2.39 20.44 -8.20
CA LEU A 33 -2.81 21.57 -7.38
C LEU A 33 -2.17 21.55 -5.98
N LYS A 34 -2.06 20.37 -5.35
CA LYS A 34 -1.67 20.24 -3.94
C LYS A 34 -0.17 20.04 -3.72
N ALA A 35 0.52 19.40 -4.66
CA ALA A 35 1.92 18.99 -4.57
C ALA A 35 2.71 19.20 -5.89
N GLY A 36 2.19 20.00 -6.84
CA GLY A 36 2.79 20.15 -8.16
C GLY A 36 4.25 20.66 -8.15
N LYS A 37 4.62 21.49 -7.17
CA LYS A 37 6.00 21.98 -7.00
C LYS A 37 6.95 20.83 -6.66
N GLU A 38 6.56 20.00 -5.70
CA GLU A 38 7.34 18.85 -5.25
C GLU A 38 7.37 17.75 -6.31
N ILE A 39 6.27 17.52 -7.03
CA ILE A 39 6.21 16.61 -8.19
C ILE A 39 7.22 17.05 -9.25
N ALA A 40 7.27 18.34 -9.60
CA ALA A 40 8.21 18.85 -10.60
C ALA A 40 9.68 18.66 -10.16
N LYS A 41 9.99 18.94 -8.88
CA LYS A 41 11.31 18.71 -8.30
C LYS A 41 11.72 17.25 -8.34
N LEU A 42 10.83 16.35 -7.91
CA LEU A 42 11.08 14.89 -7.93
C LEU A 42 11.27 14.38 -9.35
N ARG A 43 10.43 14.79 -10.31
CA ARG A 43 10.60 14.42 -11.73
C ARG A 43 11.97 14.84 -12.25
N LYS A 44 12.43 16.05 -11.94
CA LYS A 44 13.75 16.53 -12.34
C LYS A 44 14.88 15.74 -11.68
N TYR A 45 14.78 15.47 -10.37
CA TYR A 45 15.75 14.67 -9.63
C TYR A 45 15.91 13.26 -10.24
N LEU A 46 14.79 12.60 -10.56
CA LEU A 46 14.73 11.24 -11.09
C LEU A 46 15.23 11.07 -12.52
N GLN A 47 15.57 12.15 -13.23
CA GLN A 47 16.22 12.07 -14.55
C GLN A 47 17.67 11.59 -14.45
N LYS A 48 18.33 11.82 -13.30
CA LYS A 48 19.76 11.53 -13.11
C LYS A 48 20.07 10.78 -11.82
N ASN A 49 19.11 10.71 -10.90
CA ASN A 49 19.30 10.13 -9.58
C ASN A 49 18.18 9.13 -9.27
N SER A 50 18.38 8.36 -8.21
CA SER A 50 17.44 7.38 -7.70
C SER A 50 17.31 7.53 -6.17
N PHE A 51 16.45 6.72 -5.55
CA PHE A 51 16.36 6.55 -4.11
C PHE A 51 15.82 5.15 -3.76
N VAL A 52 15.99 4.74 -2.50
CA VAL A 52 15.37 3.52 -1.93
C VAL A 52 14.47 3.90 -0.75
N GLY A 53 13.15 3.72 -0.90
CA GLY A 53 12.19 3.95 0.17
C GLY A 53 11.64 2.64 0.74
N PHE A 54 11.76 2.42 2.05
CA PHE A 54 11.18 1.23 2.70
C PHE A 54 9.79 1.55 3.24
N LEU A 55 8.76 0.88 2.72
CA LEU A 55 7.38 1.07 3.17
C LEU A 55 7.11 0.20 4.41
N LEU A 56 6.91 0.86 5.55
CA LEU A 56 6.61 0.25 6.82
C LEU A 56 5.19 0.63 7.24
N GLY A 57 4.45 -0.35 7.75
CA GLY A 57 3.06 -0.17 8.14
C GLY A 57 2.39 -1.51 8.32
N LYS A 58 1.38 -1.56 9.17
CA LYS A 58 0.56 -2.74 9.40
C LYS A 58 0.12 -3.43 8.09
N LYS A 59 -0.04 -4.75 8.10
CA LYS A 59 -0.72 -5.47 7.02
C LYS A 59 -2.07 -4.79 6.71
N ASN A 60 -2.39 -4.65 5.42
CA ASN A 60 -3.57 -3.91 4.92
C ASN A 60 -3.59 -2.38 5.14
N SER A 61 -2.50 -1.76 5.59
CA SER A 61 -2.40 -0.28 5.73
C SER A 61 -2.45 0.52 4.43
N GLY A 62 -2.32 -0.14 3.28
CA GLY A 62 -2.37 0.51 1.96
C GLY A 62 -1.01 0.88 1.37
N LYS A 63 0.10 0.31 1.87
CA LYS A 63 1.48 0.52 1.37
C LYS A 63 1.57 0.54 -0.17
N GLY A 64 1.16 -0.56 -0.81
CA GLY A 64 1.14 -0.68 -2.27
C GLY A 64 0.18 0.30 -2.98
N THR A 65 -0.89 0.75 -2.32
CA THR A 65 -1.78 1.77 -2.89
C THR A 65 -1.09 3.14 -2.90
N TYR A 66 -0.43 3.51 -1.80
CA TYR A 66 0.27 4.79 -1.70
C TYR A 66 1.46 4.88 -2.65
N SER A 67 2.26 3.83 -2.78
CA SER A 67 3.37 3.81 -3.74
C SER A 67 2.90 3.90 -5.19
N LYS A 68 1.84 3.19 -5.56
CA LYS A 68 1.25 3.26 -6.92
C LYS A 68 0.68 4.64 -7.23
N LEU A 69 -0.02 5.27 -6.29
CA LEU A 69 -0.52 6.64 -6.47
C LEU A 69 0.60 7.69 -6.49
N PHE A 70 1.68 7.47 -5.72
CA PHE A 70 2.88 8.30 -5.81
C PHE A 70 3.49 8.20 -7.22
N MET A 71 3.66 6.99 -7.75
CA MET A 71 4.12 6.75 -9.12
C MET A 71 3.19 7.39 -10.16
N GLU A 72 1.87 7.23 -10.00
CA GLU A 72 0.86 7.87 -10.85
C GLU A 72 1.02 9.40 -10.87
N ALA A 73 1.19 10.03 -9.70
CA ALA A 73 1.38 11.48 -9.59
C ALA A 73 2.65 11.94 -10.31
N LEU A 74 3.72 11.16 -10.26
CA LEU A 74 4.95 11.45 -11.00
C LEU A 74 4.84 11.17 -12.50
N GLY A 75 3.84 10.42 -12.97
CA GLY A 75 3.53 10.27 -14.39
C GLY A 75 4.67 9.68 -15.24
N GLY A 76 5.58 8.92 -14.65
CA GLY A 76 6.76 8.40 -15.32
C GLY A 76 7.20 7.04 -14.78
N ASP A 77 8.00 6.33 -15.58
CA ASP A 77 8.50 4.98 -15.29
C ASP A 77 9.80 5.00 -14.45
N SER A 78 10.13 6.15 -13.84
CA SER A 78 11.38 6.34 -13.08
C SER A 78 11.34 5.77 -11.66
N VAL A 79 10.16 5.37 -11.18
CA VAL A 79 9.95 4.79 -9.85
C VAL A 79 9.27 3.44 -9.99
N ALA A 80 9.73 2.44 -9.25
CA ALA A 80 9.15 1.10 -9.21
C ALA A 80 8.70 0.73 -7.78
N HIS A 81 7.67 -0.11 -7.70
CA HIS A 81 7.22 -0.72 -6.45
C HIS A 81 7.69 -2.19 -6.42
N VAL A 82 8.52 -2.51 -5.43
CA VAL A 82 9.17 -3.81 -5.26
C VAL A 82 8.53 -4.50 -4.05
N SER A 83 7.62 -5.43 -4.31
CA SER A 83 6.89 -6.17 -3.28
C SER A 83 7.52 -7.54 -3.08
N VAL A 84 8.01 -7.83 -1.88
CA VAL A 84 8.59 -9.16 -1.56
C VAL A 84 7.58 -10.28 -1.80
N GLY A 85 6.30 -10.02 -1.52
CA GLY A 85 5.25 -11.00 -1.79
C GLY A 85 5.06 -11.28 -3.27
N ASP A 86 5.18 -10.26 -4.13
CA ASP A 86 5.09 -10.42 -5.58
C ASP A 86 6.34 -11.08 -6.15
N ILE A 87 7.53 -10.73 -5.66
CA ILE A 87 8.79 -11.37 -6.04
C ILE A 87 8.68 -12.87 -5.85
N VAL A 88 8.33 -13.33 -4.64
CA VAL A 88 8.23 -14.78 -4.37
C VAL A 88 7.21 -15.47 -5.28
N ARG A 89 6.04 -14.85 -5.53
CA ARG A 89 5.04 -15.39 -6.47
C ARG A 89 5.54 -15.44 -7.91
N HIS A 90 6.25 -14.42 -8.36
CA HIS A 90 6.82 -14.35 -9.71
C HIS A 90 8.00 -15.31 -9.86
N THR A 91 8.81 -15.49 -8.82
CA THR A 91 9.88 -16.48 -8.78
C THR A 91 9.31 -17.88 -8.93
N HIS A 92 8.30 -18.25 -8.13
CA HIS A 92 7.61 -19.55 -8.24
C HIS A 92 7.16 -19.84 -9.68
N LYS A 93 6.43 -18.90 -10.30
CA LYS A 93 6.02 -19.02 -11.72
C LYS A 93 7.19 -19.05 -12.70
N SER A 94 8.28 -18.34 -12.41
CA SER A 94 9.44 -18.27 -13.29
C SER A 94 10.26 -19.56 -13.26
N LEU A 95 10.15 -20.35 -12.19
CA LEU A 95 10.80 -21.67 -12.10
C LEU A 95 10.17 -22.70 -13.05
N GLU A 96 8.90 -22.51 -13.45
CA GLU A 96 8.25 -23.32 -14.48
C GLU A 96 8.88 -23.13 -15.87
N ASN A 97 9.59 -22.02 -16.10
CA ASN A 97 10.27 -21.74 -17.36
C ASN A 97 11.76 -22.14 -17.29
N PRO A 98 12.22 -23.11 -18.11
CA PRO A 98 13.61 -23.60 -18.04
C PRO A 98 14.69 -22.54 -18.33
N LYS A 99 14.38 -21.49 -19.09
CA LYS A 99 15.33 -20.40 -19.35
C LYS A 99 15.45 -19.50 -18.13
N ARG A 100 14.33 -19.03 -17.59
CA ARG A 100 14.32 -18.15 -16.40
C ARG A 100 14.85 -18.86 -15.16
N LYS A 101 14.55 -20.16 -14.99
CA LYS A 101 15.12 -20.98 -13.92
C LYS A 101 16.66 -21.01 -13.99
N ARG A 102 17.23 -21.20 -15.18
CA ARG A 102 18.70 -21.17 -15.38
C ARG A 102 19.31 -19.80 -15.09
N GLU A 103 18.67 -18.72 -15.54
CA GLU A 103 19.11 -17.35 -15.27
C GLU A 103 19.12 -17.06 -13.75
N LEU A 104 18.05 -17.42 -13.06
CA LEU A 104 17.95 -17.26 -11.60
C LEU A 104 19.00 -18.10 -10.87
N ILE A 105 19.19 -19.37 -11.25
CA ILE A 105 20.24 -20.22 -10.66
C ILE A 105 21.62 -19.60 -10.86
N GLY A 106 21.90 -19.06 -12.05
CA GLY A 106 23.15 -18.36 -12.35
C GLY A 106 23.37 -17.16 -11.42
N PHE A 107 22.32 -16.36 -11.20
CA PHE A 107 22.37 -15.24 -10.26
C PHE A 107 22.58 -15.70 -8.81
N LEU A 108 21.82 -16.69 -8.35
CA LEU A 108 21.92 -17.22 -6.99
C LEU A 108 23.34 -17.78 -6.72
N ARG A 109 23.96 -18.48 -7.68
CA ARG A 109 25.35 -18.95 -7.55
C ARG A 109 26.34 -17.83 -7.28
N GLN A 110 26.10 -16.64 -7.80
CA GLN A 110 26.98 -15.49 -7.60
C GLN A 110 26.66 -14.73 -6.31
N ARG A 111 25.37 -14.58 -5.97
CA ARG A 111 24.90 -13.59 -4.98
C ARG A 111 24.29 -14.18 -3.71
N TYR A 112 23.71 -15.38 -3.77
CA TYR A 112 23.11 -16.00 -2.59
C TYR A 112 24.18 -16.33 -1.54
N ARG A 113 23.90 -15.99 -0.28
CA ARG A 113 24.78 -16.19 0.88
C ARG A 113 23.98 -16.74 2.05
N GLY A 114 23.56 -17.99 1.95
CA GLY A 114 22.85 -18.68 3.02
C GLY A 114 23.46 -20.05 3.34
N PHE A 115 22.98 -20.66 4.42
CA PHE A 115 23.53 -21.91 4.97
C PHE A 115 23.04 -23.17 4.25
N MET A 116 21.92 -23.09 3.53
CA MET A 116 21.39 -24.19 2.72
C MET A 116 21.87 -24.09 1.26
N SER A 117 21.86 -25.21 0.53
CA SER A 117 22.22 -25.23 -0.88
C SER A 117 21.20 -24.45 -1.73
N ILE A 118 21.59 -24.10 -2.97
CA ILE A 118 20.68 -23.41 -3.90
C ILE A 118 19.52 -24.32 -4.27
N GLU A 119 19.76 -25.62 -4.40
CA GLU A 119 18.74 -26.63 -4.67
C GLU A 119 17.71 -26.66 -3.54
N GLN A 120 18.16 -26.73 -2.28
CA GLN A 120 17.28 -26.65 -1.11
C GLN A 120 16.48 -25.33 -1.07
N ALA A 121 17.13 -24.20 -1.39
CA ALA A 121 16.46 -22.92 -1.45
C ALA A 121 15.36 -22.88 -2.54
N LEU A 122 15.61 -23.49 -3.70
CA LEU A 122 14.63 -23.62 -4.77
C LEU A 122 13.48 -24.54 -4.40
N ASP A 123 13.76 -25.68 -3.76
CA ASP A 123 12.73 -26.61 -3.29
C ASP A 123 11.79 -25.92 -2.28
N ILE A 124 12.34 -25.09 -1.38
CA ILE A 124 11.55 -24.29 -0.44
C ILE A 124 10.69 -23.25 -1.16
N ILE A 125 11.17 -22.67 -2.27
CA ILE A 125 10.37 -21.73 -3.07
C ILE A 125 9.25 -22.47 -3.80
N GLU A 126 9.53 -23.63 -4.42
CA GLU A 126 8.60 -24.43 -5.21
C GLU A 126 7.52 -25.11 -4.36
N GLY A 127 7.91 -25.67 -3.21
CA GLY A 127 7.03 -26.42 -2.30
C GLY A 127 6.21 -25.56 -1.33
N ARG A 128 6.25 -24.22 -1.47
CA ARG A 128 5.69 -23.31 -0.47
C ARG A 128 4.18 -23.10 -0.63
N ASP A 129 3.47 -23.30 0.47
CA ASP A 129 2.19 -22.62 0.71
C ASP A 129 2.41 -21.21 1.24
N THR A 130 1.47 -20.30 0.98
CA THR A 130 1.59 -18.83 1.24
C THR A 130 1.80 -18.40 2.71
N VAL A 131 2.08 -19.33 3.63
CA VAL A 131 2.03 -19.17 5.09
C VAL A 131 3.41 -18.95 5.75
N SER A 132 4.45 -19.74 5.41
CA SER A 132 5.72 -19.79 6.17
C SER A 132 6.79 -18.84 5.62
N LEU A 133 7.27 -17.82 6.34
CA LEU A 133 8.30 -16.89 5.82
C LEU A 133 9.51 -17.62 5.22
N LEU A 134 9.95 -17.19 4.02
CA LEU A 134 11.20 -17.72 3.45
C LEU A 134 12.39 -17.28 4.32
N PRO A 135 13.46 -18.08 4.39
CA PRO A 135 14.73 -17.65 4.95
C PRO A 135 15.14 -16.26 4.45
N THR A 136 15.65 -15.43 5.36
CA THR A 136 15.97 -14.02 5.08
C THR A 136 17.00 -13.89 3.94
N GLU A 137 17.98 -14.78 3.88
CA GLU A 137 19.03 -14.81 2.87
C GLU A 137 18.48 -15.08 1.47
N ILE A 138 17.44 -15.93 1.36
CA ILE A 138 16.73 -16.17 0.10
C ILE A 138 15.96 -14.92 -0.30
N ILE A 139 15.22 -14.30 0.63
CA ILE A 139 14.48 -13.07 0.35
C ILE A 139 15.43 -11.97 -0.15
N LEU A 140 16.55 -11.78 0.52
CA LEU A 140 17.55 -10.78 0.13
C LEU A 140 18.09 -11.03 -1.28
N ALA A 141 18.49 -12.27 -1.59
CA ALA A 141 18.99 -12.61 -2.93
C ALA A 141 17.92 -12.42 -4.03
N LEU A 142 16.65 -12.74 -3.75
CA LEU A 142 15.55 -12.54 -4.69
C LEU A 142 15.21 -11.06 -4.89
N VAL A 143 15.23 -10.26 -3.81
CA VAL A 143 15.06 -8.81 -3.90
C VAL A 143 16.22 -8.18 -4.66
N GLU A 144 17.45 -8.65 -4.43
CA GLU A 144 18.63 -8.18 -5.17
C GLU A 144 18.50 -8.45 -6.67
N HIS A 145 18.09 -9.67 -7.02
CA HIS A 145 17.80 -10.05 -8.39
C HIS A 145 16.74 -9.13 -9.01
N GLU A 146 15.61 -8.91 -8.35
CA GLU A 146 14.54 -8.04 -8.86
C GLU A 146 15.03 -6.61 -9.09
N ILE A 147 15.76 -6.02 -8.14
CA ILE A 147 16.28 -4.66 -8.27
C ILE A 147 17.28 -4.54 -9.42
N SER A 148 18.09 -5.58 -9.67
CA SER A 148 19.02 -5.59 -10.80
C SER A 148 18.32 -5.47 -12.16
N LEU A 149 17.08 -5.98 -12.26
CA LEU A 149 16.26 -5.89 -13.47
C LEU A 149 15.65 -4.49 -13.68
N LEU A 150 15.58 -3.66 -12.63
CA LEU A 150 14.98 -2.33 -12.66
C LEU A 150 15.90 -1.22 -13.18
N LYS A 151 17.14 -1.55 -13.56
CA LYS A 151 18.07 -0.67 -14.30
C LYS A 151 18.19 0.76 -13.76
N GLY A 152 18.36 0.92 -12.44
CA GLY A 152 18.63 2.22 -11.83
C GLY A 152 17.41 3.09 -11.52
N LYS A 153 16.18 2.56 -11.66
CA LYS A 153 14.97 3.25 -11.16
C LYS A 153 15.05 3.46 -9.65
N ALA A 154 14.38 4.52 -9.17
CA ALA A 154 14.05 4.65 -7.76
C ALA A 154 13.06 3.57 -7.36
N ILE A 155 13.16 3.08 -6.12
CA ILE A 155 12.37 1.93 -5.69
C ILE A 155 11.70 2.19 -4.35
N PHE A 156 10.47 1.70 -4.22
CA PHE A 156 9.81 1.50 -2.94
C PHE A 156 9.77 0.01 -2.62
N ILE A 157 10.39 -0.40 -1.52
CA ILE A 157 10.40 -1.78 -1.05
C ILE A 157 9.22 -1.97 -0.10
N ASP A 158 8.38 -2.97 -0.41
CA ASP A 158 7.18 -3.32 0.35
C ASP A 158 7.25 -4.75 0.88
N GLY A 159 7.10 -4.87 2.20
CA GLY A 159 7.13 -6.14 2.90
C GLY A 159 8.55 -6.62 3.19
N PHE A 160 9.48 -5.70 3.44
CA PHE A 160 10.78 -5.95 4.08
C PHE A 160 11.16 -4.72 4.93
N PRO A 161 11.62 -4.89 6.18
CA PRO A 161 11.67 -6.14 6.96
C PRO A 161 10.28 -6.65 7.40
N ARG A 162 10.14 -7.96 7.65
CA ARG A 162 8.93 -8.63 8.18
C ARG A 162 9.12 -9.28 9.55
N ASN A 163 10.35 -9.29 10.06
CA ASN A 163 10.69 -9.82 11.36
C ASN A 163 11.85 -8.98 11.96
N LEU A 164 12.05 -9.05 13.27
CA LEU A 164 13.02 -8.20 13.97
C LEU A 164 14.47 -8.50 13.55
N ASP A 165 14.79 -9.76 13.24
CA ASP A 165 16.10 -10.19 12.72
C ASP A 165 16.41 -9.59 11.33
N GLN A 166 15.38 -9.17 10.59
CA GLN A 166 15.53 -8.55 9.27
C GLN A 166 15.89 -7.06 9.34
N ILE A 167 15.79 -6.43 10.52
CA ILE A 167 16.04 -5.00 10.68
C ILE A 167 17.48 -4.65 10.29
N SER A 168 18.47 -5.39 10.80
CA SER A 168 19.88 -5.16 10.48
C SER A 168 20.13 -5.17 8.97
N TYR A 169 19.54 -6.13 8.25
CA TYR A 169 19.63 -6.20 6.80
C TYR A 169 18.95 -5.02 6.10
N SER A 170 17.86 -4.47 6.63
CA SER A 170 17.24 -3.25 6.08
C SER A 170 18.13 -2.02 6.24
N LEU A 171 18.92 -1.93 7.33
CA LEU A 171 19.87 -0.84 7.56
C LEU A 171 21.05 -0.88 6.60
N TYR A 172 21.54 -2.09 6.31
CA TYR A 172 22.67 -2.30 5.40
C TYR A 172 22.22 -2.66 3.99
N PHE A 173 20.93 -2.55 3.68
CA PHE A 173 20.38 -2.98 2.40
C PHE A 173 21.04 -2.30 1.22
N ARG A 174 21.35 -0.99 1.35
CA ARG A 174 22.12 -0.25 0.35
C ARG A 174 23.48 -0.91 0.04
N ALA A 175 24.20 -1.32 1.09
CA ALA A 175 25.49 -2.00 0.95
C ALA A 175 25.32 -3.41 0.36
N LEU A 176 24.25 -4.11 0.73
CA LEU A 176 23.92 -5.45 0.23
C LEU A 176 23.53 -5.44 -1.26
N MET A 177 22.95 -4.34 -1.74
CA MET A 177 22.47 -4.19 -3.12
C MET A 177 23.55 -3.85 -4.16
N GLY A 178 24.83 -3.80 -3.76
CA GLY A 178 25.95 -3.56 -4.67
C GLY A 178 26.06 -2.10 -5.13
N TYR A 179 26.79 -1.30 -4.36
CA TYR A 179 27.39 -0.01 -4.73
C TYR A 179 26.46 1.05 -5.38
N ARG A 180 25.15 1.01 -5.12
CA ARG A 180 24.29 2.17 -5.39
C ARG A 180 24.37 3.10 -4.18
N ASP A 181 25.06 4.22 -4.30
CA ASP A 181 25.04 5.31 -3.31
C ASP A 181 23.72 6.11 -3.35
N ASP A 182 22.62 5.44 -3.68
CA ASP A 182 21.30 6.03 -3.69
C ASP A 182 20.92 6.40 -2.24
N PRO A 183 20.28 7.58 -2.04
CA PRO A 183 19.72 7.92 -0.74
C PRO A 183 18.60 6.95 -0.37
N ASP A 184 18.60 6.54 0.88
CA ASP A 184 17.60 5.64 1.46
C ASP A 184 16.84 6.29 2.61
N PHE A 185 15.58 5.89 2.77
CA PHE A 185 14.72 6.41 3.85
C PHE A 185 13.61 5.43 4.18
N PHE A 186 13.07 5.55 5.40
CA PHE A 186 11.90 4.79 5.83
C PHE A 186 10.62 5.60 5.67
N VAL A 187 9.56 4.96 5.19
CA VAL A 187 8.22 5.52 5.05
C VAL A 187 7.30 4.78 6.00
N PHE A 188 6.98 5.41 7.13
CA PHE A 188 6.09 4.83 8.12
C PHE A 188 4.65 5.23 7.83
N ILE A 189 3.75 4.25 7.82
CA ILE A 189 2.32 4.42 7.60
C ILE A 189 1.58 4.03 8.87
N ASP A 190 1.04 5.04 9.54
CA ASP A 190 0.15 4.86 10.67
C ASP A 190 -1.32 4.84 10.23
N ILE A 191 -2.01 3.81 10.69
CA ILE A 191 -3.43 3.60 10.45
C ILE A 191 -4.06 2.99 11.71
N PRO A 192 -5.15 3.59 12.24
CA PRO A 192 -5.94 3.00 13.31
C PRO A 192 -6.40 1.57 13.01
N GLU A 193 -6.35 0.70 14.01
CA GLU A 193 -6.82 -0.69 13.87
C GLU A 193 -8.32 -0.76 13.59
N THR A 194 -9.11 0.17 14.12
CA THR A 194 -10.54 0.32 13.81
C THR A 194 -10.80 0.49 12.31
N ILE A 195 -9.91 1.19 11.60
CA ILE A 195 -9.97 1.34 10.14
C ILE A 195 -9.56 0.04 9.46
N LEU A 196 -8.52 -0.64 9.94
CA LEU A 196 -8.09 -1.94 9.39
C LEU A 196 -9.19 -3.00 9.53
N GLU A 197 -9.79 -3.06 10.71
CA GLU A 197 -10.93 -3.92 11.05
C GLU A 197 -12.09 -3.70 10.09
N ALA A 198 -12.51 -2.44 9.94
CA ALA A 198 -13.60 -2.10 9.03
C ALA A 198 -13.26 -2.37 7.56
N ARG A 199 -11.98 -2.24 7.13
CA ARG A 199 -11.56 -2.58 5.77
C ARG A 199 -11.54 -4.08 5.50
N MET A 200 -11.33 -4.89 6.54
CA MET A 200 -11.30 -6.35 6.44
C MET A 200 -12.71 -6.93 6.52
N LYS A 201 -13.46 -6.59 7.57
CA LYS A 201 -14.83 -7.07 7.77
C LYS A 201 -15.73 -6.57 6.64
N GLY A 202 -16.48 -7.48 6.01
CA GLY A 202 -17.40 -7.11 4.92
C GLY A 202 -16.74 -6.85 3.57
N ARG A 203 -15.43 -7.13 3.42
CA ARG A 203 -14.76 -7.12 2.12
C ARG A 203 -15.41 -8.15 1.18
N VAL A 204 -15.73 -7.70 -0.02
CA VAL A 204 -16.20 -8.55 -1.11
C VAL A 204 -15.15 -8.61 -2.21
N ILE A 205 -15.10 -9.73 -2.91
CA ILE A 205 -14.15 -9.99 -3.98
C ILE A 205 -14.90 -10.38 -5.26
N CYS A 206 -14.38 -9.95 -6.40
CA CYS A 206 -14.89 -10.45 -7.67
C CYS A 206 -14.42 -11.90 -7.86
N PRO A 207 -15.31 -12.87 -8.12
CA PRO A 207 -14.90 -14.27 -8.28
C PRO A 207 -14.09 -14.53 -9.56
N ILE A 208 -14.08 -13.59 -10.51
CA ILE A 208 -13.35 -13.72 -11.78
C ILE A 208 -11.99 -13.05 -11.73
N CYS A 209 -11.97 -11.75 -11.41
CA CYS A 209 -10.74 -10.95 -11.48
C CYS A 209 -10.08 -10.73 -10.11
N PHE A 210 -10.65 -11.28 -9.05
CA PHE A 210 -10.14 -11.18 -7.67
C PHE A 210 -9.95 -9.74 -7.16
N THR A 211 -10.57 -8.76 -7.82
CA THR A 211 -10.52 -7.36 -7.40
C THR A 211 -11.32 -7.20 -6.10
N PRO A 212 -10.70 -6.68 -5.03
CA PRO A 212 -11.40 -6.44 -3.77
C PRO A 212 -12.20 -5.13 -3.80
N ARG A 213 -13.37 -5.13 -3.19
CA ARG A 213 -14.24 -3.98 -2.94
C ARG A 213 -14.86 -4.08 -1.55
N HIS A 214 -15.59 -3.06 -1.14
CA HIS A 214 -16.28 -3.04 0.14
C HIS A 214 -17.63 -2.33 0.01
N PRO A 215 -18.76 -2.95 0.38
CA PRO A 215 -20.10 -2.36 0.21
C PRO A 215 -20.23 -0.97 0.87
N VAL A 216 -19.67 -0.81 2.08
CA VAL A 216 -19.70 0.46 2.82
C VAL A 216 -18.57 1.43 2.48
N LEU A 217 -17.32 0.97 2.31
CA LEU A 217 -16.14 1.85 2.27
C LEU A 217 -15.49 2.00 0.88
N LEU A 218 -15.81 1.11 -0.06
CA LEU A 218 -15.21 1.09 -1.39
C LEU A 218 -16.19 0.43 -2.39
N ARG A 219 -17.29 1.13 -2.64
CA ARG A 219 -18.34 0.65 -3.55
C ARG A 219 -17.87 0.59 -4.99
N THR A 220 -18.58 -0.19 -5.80
CA THR A 220 -18.47 -0.16 -7.26
C THR A 220 -19.37 0.92 -7.85
N ARG A 221 -19.19 1.20 -9.14
CA ARG A 221 -20.14 2.06 -9.88
C ARG A 221 -21.55 1.47 -9.87
N ASP A 222 -21.65 0.17 -10.13
CA ASP A 222 -22.92 -0.52 -10.34
C ASP A 222 -23.29 -1.36 -9.09
N ILE A 223 -24.48 -1.10 -8.54
CA ILE A 223 -25.02 -1.77 -7.35
C ILE A 223 -26.26 -2.56 -7.74
N GLY A 224 -26.33 -3.81 -7.32
CA GLY A 224 -27.50 -4.67 -7.48
C GLY A 224 -28.36 -4.72 -6.22
N TYR A 225 -29.61 -5.08 -6.41
CA TYR A 225 -30.59 -5.36 -5.36
C TYR A 225 -31.22 -6.72 -5.62
N ASP A 226 -31.32 -7.54 -4.59
CA ASP A 226 -32.01 -8.83 -4.63
C ASP A 226 -33.41 -8.67 -4.04
N GLU A 227 -34.45 -8.72 -4.88
CA GLU A 227 -35.82 -8.51 -4.43
C GLU A 227 -36.33 -9.61 -3.48
N ARG A 228 -35.70 -10.80 -3.49
CA ARG A 228 -36.11 -11.93 -2.65
C ARG A 228 -35.49 -11.85 -1.25
N SER A 229 -34.19 -11.55 -1.17
CA SER A 229 -33.52 -11.39 0.13
C SER A 229 -33.55 -9.96 0.67
N HIS A 230 -34.01 -8.99 -0.12
CA HIS A 230 -33.95 -7.56 0.17
C HIS A 230 -32.53 -7.03 0.43
N GLU A 231 -31.52 -7.68 -0.16
CA GLU A 231 -30.11 -7.32 0.05
C GLU A 231 -29.50 -6.54 -1.12
N PHE A 232 -28.59 -5.62 -0.81
CA PHE A 232 -27.76 -4.95 -1.80
C PHE A 232 -26.44 -5.69 -2.01
N TYR A 233 -25.97 -5.71 -3.25
CA TYR A 233 -24.69 -6.33 -3.60
C TYR A 233 -23.93 -5.51 -4.62
N LEU A 234 -22.59 -5.61 -4.60
CA LEU A 234 -21.75 -4.94 -5.58
C LEU A 234 -21.66 -5.76 -6.87
N LYS A 235 -21.67 -5.08 -8.02
CA LYS A 235 -21.31 -5.65 -9.32
C LYS A 235 -19.92 -5.16 -9.72
N CYS A 236 -19.05 -6.08 -10.14
CA CYS A 236 -17.68 -5.75 -10.50
C CYS A 236 -17.63 -4.70 -11.64
N ASP A 237 -16.87 -3.63 -11.43
CA ASP A 237 -16.72 -2.52 -12.38
C ASP A 237 -15.35 -2.51 -13.09
N THR A 238 -14.56 -3.57 -12.89
CA THR A 238 -13.29 -3.75 -13.62
C THR A 238 -13.57 -3.93 -15.11
N PRO A 239 -12.91 -3.20 -16.03
CA PRO A 239 -13.19 -3.29 -17.47
C PRO A 239 -13.07 -4.71 -18.07
N SER A 240 -12.20 -5.54 -17.51
CA SER A 240 -12.02 -6.95 -17.92
C SER A 240 -13.09 -7.90 -17.38
N CYS A 241 -14.02 -7.42 -16.55
CA CYS A 241 -15.05 -8.22 -15.90
C CYS A 241 -16.45 -7.72 -16.28
N LYS A 242 -17.33 -8.65 -16.68
CA LYS A 242 -18.68 -8.33 -17.20
C LYS A 242 -19.72 -8.11 -16.08
N GLY A 243 -19.45 -7.25 -15.10
CA GLY A 243 -20.48 -6.84 -14.12
C GLY A 243 -20.93 -7.93 -13.14
N VAL A 244 -20.10 -8.93 -12.87
CA VAL A 244 -20.46 -10.09 -12.03
C VAL A 244 -20.70 -9.68 -10.58
N ARG A 245 -21.70 -10.31 -9.93
CA ARG A 245 -21.98 -10.14 -8.49
C ARG A 245 -20.74 -10.53 -7.68
N MET A 246 -20.27 -9.61 -6.86
CA MET A 246 -19.14 -9.84 -5.96
C MET A 246 -19.59 -10.66 -4.76
N THR A 247 -18.69 -11.48 -4.23
CA THR A 247 -18.97 -12.41 -3.13
C THR A 247 -18.13 -12.06 -1.90
N ALA A 248 -18.60 -12.43 -0.71
CA ALA A 248 -17.80 -12.30 0.51
C ALA A 248 -16.52 -13.12 0.37
N LYS A 249 -15.41 -12.61 0.90
CA LYS A 249 -14.16 -13.35 0.94
C LYS A 249 -14.09 -14.17 2.24
N GLU A 250 -13.88 -15.48 2.10
CA GLU A 250 -13.74 -16.39 3.23
C GLU A 250 -12.59 -15.98 4.16
N GLY A 251 -12.82 -16.13 5.47
CA GLY A 251 -11.85 -15.78 6.52
C GLY A 251 -11.83 -14.31 6.94
N ASP A 252 -12.42 -13.40 6.17
CA ASP A 252 -12.45 -11.97 6.51
C ASP A 252 -13.47 -11.64 7.63
N THR A 253 -14.36 -12.57 7.97
CA THR A 253 -15.33 -12.43 9.09
C THR A 253 -14.63 -12.29 10.44
N LEU A 254 -13.45 -12.90 10.60
CA LEU A 254 -12.61 -12.82 11.79
C LEU A 254 -11.89 -11.47 11.94
N GLY A 255 -12.00 -10.57 10.95
CA GLY A 255 -11.40 -9.25 11.01
C GLY A 255 -9.87 -9.29 11.20
N ILE A 256 -9.34 -8.31 11.93
CA ILE A 256 -7.91 -8.20 12.23
C ILE A 256 -7.41 -9.30 13.15
N GLU A 257 -8.28 -9.97 13.93
CA GLU A 257 -7.83 -11.03 14.85
C GLU A 257 -7.18 -12.21 14.12
N ALA A 258 -7.65 -12.51 12.91
CA ALA A 258 -7.01 -13.53 12.05
C ALA A 258 -5.57 -13.19 11.63
N ILE A 259 -5.12 -11.95 11.86
CA ILE A 259 -3.77 -11.48 11.55
C ILE A 259 -3.10 -10.77 12.73
N ARG A 260 -3.59 -10.93 13.96
CA ARG A 260 -3.15 -10.22 15.18
C ARG A 260 -1.64 -10.28 15.37
N ASP A 261 -1.06 -11.47 15.40
CA ASP A 261 0.39 -11.67 15.56
C ASP A 261 1.22 -10.91 14.52
N ARG A 262 0.70 -10.80 13.28
CA ARG A 262 1.38 -10.06 12.21
C ARG A 262 1.31 -8.55 12.44
N LEU A 263 0.18 -8.05 12.95
CA LEU A 263 0.03 -6.64 13.28
C LEU A 263 0.93 -6.23 14.44
N GLU A 264 1.06 -7.09 15.44
CA GLU A 264 1.96 -6.88 16.59
C GLU A 264 3.43 -6.89 16.16
N MET A 265 3.81 -7.84 15.30
CA MET A 265 5.15 -7.87 14.71
C MET A 265 5.45 -6.62 13.87
N ASP A 266 4.50 -6.20 13.01
CA ASP A 266 4.63 -4.95 12.23
C ASP A 266 4.83 -3.74 13.16
N ASP A 267 4.10 -3.68 14.28
CA ASP A 267 4.22 -2.61 15.28
C ASP A 267 5.57 -2.65 16.01
N ALA A 268 6.05 -3.83 16.39
CA ALA A 268 7.36 -3.99 17.04
C ALA A 268 8.49 -3.52 16.13
N ILE A 269 8.46 -3.94 14.85
CA ILE A 269 9.43 -3.51 13.83
C ILE A 269 9.39 -2.00 13.63
N MET A 270 8.19 -1.42 13.47
CA MET A 270 8.05 0.03 13.31
C MET A 270 8.59 0.80 14.52
N ARG A 271 8.25 0.38 15.73
CA ARG A 271 8.73 1.01 16.98
C ARG A 271 10.25 0.99 17.04
N GLN A 272 10.89 -0.13 16.73
CA GLN A 272 12.35 -0.22 16.73
C GLN A 272 12.96 0.68 15.65
N LEU A 273 12.48 0.63 14.42
CA LEU A 273 13.00 1.45 13.31
C LEU A 273 12.77 2.96 13.49
N LEU A 274 11.75 3.36 14.25
CA LEU A 274 11.51 4.75 14.60
C LEU A 274 12.62 5.33 15.50
N THR A 275 13.25 4.50 16.35
CA THR A 275 14.36 4.94 17.23
C THR A 275 15.68 5.15 16.50
N LEU A 276 15.83 4.57 15.31
CA LEU A 276 17.04 4.60 14.51
C LEU A 276 17.48 6.05 14.22
N GLN A 277 18.78 6.32 14.29
CA GLN A 277 19.36 7.62 13.92
C GLN A 277 20.09 7.52 12.57
N GLY A 278 20.37 8.65 11.93
CA GLY A 278 21.16 8.69 10.68
C GLY A 278 20.42 8.29 9.39
N VAL A 279 19.18 7.80 9.49
CA VAL A 279 18.33 7.50 8.32
C VAL A 279 17.10 8.41 8.31
N PRO A 280 16.84 9.16 7.21
CA PRO A 280 15.65 9.99 7.07
C PRO A 280 14.35 9.18 7.18
N LYS A 281 13.28 9.86 7.63
CA LYS A 281 11.98 9.23 7.87
C LYS A 281 10.86 10.09 7.30
N VAL A 282 9.91 9.42 6.67
CA VAL A 282 8.64 9.97 6.19
C VAL A 282 7.52 9.40 7.06
N TYR A 283 6.63 10.27 7.54
CA TYR A 283 5.55 9.91 8.46
C TYR A 283 4.19 10.13 7.80
N LEU A 284 3.47 9.06 7.50
CA LEU A 284 2.16 9.10 6.86
C LEU A 284 1.08 8.68 7.85
N ARG A 285 0.16 9.59 8.17
CA ARG A 285 -1.02 9.29 9.00
C ARG A 285 -2.26 9.17 8.12
N ASN A 286 -3.01 8.08 8.25
CA ASN A 286 -4.25 7.87 7.50
C ASN A 286 -5.48 8.52 8.15
N SER A 287 -5.41 8.95 9.42
CA SER A 287 -6.54 9.54 10.12
C SER A 287 -6.33 11.01 10.46
N VAL A 288 -7.44 11.75 10.58
CA VAL A 288 -7.45 13.14 11.05
C VAL A 288 -8.52 13.29 12.14
N PRO A 289 -8.20 13.89 13.31
CA PRO A 289 -9.21 14.16 14.34
C PRO A 289 -10.35 15.01 13.80
N VAL A 290 -11.60 14.67 14.16
CA VAL A 290 -12.81 15.37 13.68
C VAL A 290 -12.73 16.88 13.97
N LYS A 291 -12.20 17.24 15.15
CA LYS A 291 -12.05 18.64 15.60
C LYS A 291 -11.08 19.47 14.75
N GLU A 292 -10.15 18.83 14.06
CA GLU A 292 -9.11 19.48 13.26
C GLU A 292 -9.33 19.36 11.76
N ALA A 293 -10.15 18.41 11.32
CA ALA A 293 -10.35 18.06 9.92
C ALA A 293 -10.69 19.27 9.05
N SER A 294 -11.62 20.13 9.47
CA SER A 294 -12.05 21.30 8.72
C SER A 294 -10.93 22.34 8.48
N LYS A 295 -9.86 22.32 9.29
CA LYS A 295 -8.69 23.21 9.17
C LYS A 295 -7.59 22.59 8.33
N LEU A 296 -7.45 21.27 8.38
CA LEU A 296 -6.30 20.54 7.84
C LEU A 296 -6.55 19.93 6.46
N VAL A 297 -7.77 19.47 6.19
CA VAL A 297 -8.12 18.73 4.96
C VAL A 297 -9.42 19.24 4.35
N ASP A 298 -9.63 18.95 3.08
CA ASP A 298 -10.88 19.21 2.37
C ASP A 298 -11.87 18.05 2.54
N ALA A 299 -13.18 18.33 2.51
CA ALA A 299 -14.19 17.30 2.77
C ALA A 299 -14.13 16.13 1.78
N TYR A 300 -13.79 16.39 0.52
CA TYR A 300 -13.64 15.36 -0.53
C TYR A 300 -12.38 14.49 -0.34
N GLU A 301 -11.51 14.81 0.63
CA GLU A 301 -10.34 14.00 1.00
C GLU A 301 -10.65 12.99 2.10
N LEU A 302 -11.83 13.08 2.73
CA LEU A 302 -12.29 12.16 3.76
C LEU A 302 -12.86 10.90 3.10
N THR A 303 -12.60 9.74 3.68
CA THR A 303 -13.23 8.47 3.27
C THR A 303 -14.71 8.50 3.68
N PRO A 304 -15.65 8.44 2.73
CA PRO A 304 -17.06 8.34 3.08
C PRO A 304 -17.46 6.90 3.40
N ALA A 305 -18.61 6.75 4.06
CA ALA A 305 -19.38 5.51 4.09
C ALA A 305 -20.55 5.59 3.12
N TYR A 306 -20.97 4.44 2.61
CA TYR A 306 -22.10 4.31 1.70
C TYR A 306 -23.22 3.46 2.31
N ARG A 307 -24.44 3.98 2.21
CA ARG A 307 -25.69 3.26 2.47
C ARG A 307 -26.51 3.19 1.19
N TYR A 308 -27.35 2.17 1.07
CA TYR A 308 -28.15 1.93 -0.14
C TYR A 308 -29.64 1.95 0.18
N GLU A 309 -30.43 2.52 -0.73
CA GLU A 309 -31.88 2.52 -0.70
C GLU A 309 -32.43 2.01 -2.04
N TRP A 310 -33.52 1.26 -1.99
CA TRP A 310 -34.22 0.81 -3.19
C TRP A 310 -35.30 1.83 -3.58
N ASP A 311 -35.17 2.44 -4.76
CA ASP A 311 -36.23 3.25 -5.35
C ASP A 311 -37.18 2.34 -6.13
N ALA A 312 -38.28 1.95 -5.48
CA ALA A 312 -39.28 1.06 -6.07
C ALA A 312 -39.96 1.66 -7.33
N LYS A 313 -40.04 3.00 -7.44
CA LYS A 313 -40.66 3.67 -8.60
C LYS A 313 -39.74 3.61 -9.81
N LYS A 314 -38.44 3.80 -9.62
CA LYS A 314 -37.44 3.79 -10.70
C LYS A 314 -36.82 2.42 -10.93
N LYS A 315 -37.08 1.45 -10.05
CA LYS A 315 -36.42 0.13 -9.99
C LYS A 315 -34.90 0.26 -10.02
N GLN A 316 -34.37 1.17 -9.21
CA GLN A 316 -32.94 1.50 -9.14
C GLN A 316 -32.45 1.60 -7.70
N VAL A 317 -31.18 1.28 -7.50
CA VAL A 317 -30.50 1.47 -6.21
C VAL A 317 -29.97 2.90 -6.13
N LYS A 318 -30.34 3.61 -5.07
CA LYS A 318 -29.77 4.91 -4.71
C LYS A 318 -28.67 4.70 -3.67
N ALA A 319 -27.46 5.16 -3.97
CA ALA A 319 -26.37 5.20 -3.01
C ALA A 319 -26.38 6.56 -2.29
N ILE A 320 -26.27 6.52 -0.96
CA ILE A 320 -26.21 7.69 -0.09
C ILE A 320 -24.84 7.70 0.57
N GLU A 321 -24.19 8.86 0.50
CA GLU A 321 -22.87 9.09 1.08
C GLU A 321 -23.04 9.73 2.46
N GLU A 322 -22.37 9.16 3.46
CA GLU A 322 -22.45 9.60 4.85
C GLU A 322 -21.02 9.71 5.44
N PRO A 323 -20.78 10.63 6.41
CA PRO A 323 -19.48 10.73 7.06
C PRO A 323 -19.14 9.45 7.81
N TRP A 324 -17.91 8.96 7.63
CA TRP A 324 -17.41 7.79 8.36
C TRP A 324 -16.42 8.20 9.46
N ILE A 325 -16.86 8.05 10.71
CA ILE A 325 -16.06 8.38 11.89
C ILE A 325 -15.68 7.09 12.62
N VAL A 326 -14.42 7.01 13.04
CA VAL A 326 -13.85 5.90 13.80
C VAL A 326 -13.04 6.44 14.97
N MET A 327 -12.81 5.62 15.99
CA MET A 327 -11.84 5.96 17.03
C MET A 327 -10.43 5.67 16.53
N ASP A 328 -9.51 6.62 16.68
CA ASP A 328 -8.10 6.36 16.42
C ASP A 328 -7.45 5.55 17.55
N ALA A 329 -6.13 5.33 17.45
CA ALA A 329 -5.40 4.51 18.40
C ALA A 329 -5.36 5.09 19.83
N ASP A 330 -5.63 6.38 19.99
CA ASP A 330 -5.67 7.07 21.28
C ASP A 330 -7.13 7.33 21.73
N GLY A 331 -8.11 6.72 21.07
CA GLY A 331 -9.54 6.86 21.40
C GLY A 331 -10.17 8.16 20.91
N VAL A 332 -9.51 8.91 20.02
CA VAL A 332 -10.01 10.19 19.51
C VAL A 332 -10.89 9.96 18.29
N PRO A 333 -12.13 10.50 18.26
CA PRO A 333 -12.97 10.46 17.06
C PRO A 333 -12.28 11.12 15.87
N SER A 334 -12.10 10.34 14.82
CA SER A 334 -11.29 10.70 13.65
C SER A 334 -11.96 10.26 12.36
N TYR A 335 -11.71 11.01 11.28
CA TYR A 335 -12.02 10.56 9.92
C TYR A 335 -10.85 9.75 9.36
N SER A 336 -11.15 8.73 8.55
CA SER A 336 -10.16 8.13 7.66
C SER A 336 -9.96 9.03 6.44
N LEU A 337 -8.73 9.15 5.96
CA LEU A 337 -8.38 9.87 4.74
C LEU A 337 -8.36 8.92 3.54
N LEU A 338 -8.84 9.43 2.40
CA LEU A 338 -8.66 8.78 1.12
C LEU A 338 -7.17 8.71 0.76
N PRO A 339 -6.72 7.64 0.06
CA PRO A 339 -5.30 7.45 -0.23
C PRO A 339 -4.60 8.62 -0.90
N ALA A 340 -5.27 9.32 -1.83
CA ALA A 340 -4.68 10.45 -2.52
C ALA A 340 -4.29 11.59 -1.57
N ALA A 341 -5.04 11.82 -0.49
CA ALA A 341 -4.70 12.84 0.50
C ALA A 341 -3.42 12.48 1.29
N VAL A 342 -3.28 11.21 1.67
CA VAL A 342 -2.05 10.72 2.31
C VAL A 342 -0.85 10.82 1.36
N VAL A 343 -1.05 10.56 0.07
CA VAL A 343 -0.01 10.64 -0.96
C VAL A 343 0.49 12.06 -1.20
N VAL A 344 -0.34 13.10 -0.99
CA VAL A 344 0.14 14.49 -1.01
C VAL A 344 1.20 14.71 0.08
N SER A 345 0.96 14.21 1.29
CA SER A 345 1.95 14.24 2.37
C SER A 345 3.20 13.43 2.01
N PHE A 346 3.01 12.25 1.41
CA PHE A 346 4.10 11.39 0.97
C PHE A 346 5.02 12.08 -0.03
N ILE A 347 4.48 12.66 -1.10
CA ILE A 347 5.23 13.41 -2.11
C ILE A 347 6.04 14.54 -1.48
N LYS A 348 5.41 15.33 -0.61
CA LYS A 348 6.06 16.50 0.00
C LYS A 348 7.18 16.10 0.95
N GLN A 349 6.98 15.06 1.75
CA GLN A 349 8.00 14.57 2.66
C GLN A 349 9.13 13.86 1.91
N THR A 350 8.85 13.11 0.84
CA THR A 350 9.88 12.52 -0.02
C THR A 350 10.77 13.59 -0.65
N ALA A 351 10.19 14.67 -1.20
CA ALA A 351 10.98 15.80 -1.69
C ALA A 351 11.86 16.41 -0.59
N LYS A 352 11.32 16.56 0.63
CA LYS A 352 12.08 17.10 1.78
C LYS A 352 13.25 16.20 2.19
N VAL A 353 13.06 14.88 2.32
CA VAL A 353 14.13 13.96 2.75
C VAL A 353 15.23 13.81 1.70
N LEU A 354 14.92 14.06 0.42
CA LEU A 354 15.87 14.11 -0.67
C LEU A 354 16.53 15.50 -0.84
N GLY A 355 16.20 16.47 0.02
CA GLY A 355 16.78 17.82 -0.01
C GLY A 355 16.35 18.69 -1.19
N LEU A 356 15.14 18.48 -1.73
CA LEU A 356 14.68 19.10 -2.98
C LEU A 356 13.87 20.39 -2.84
#